data_AF-A0A9Q1AHC1-F1
#
_entry.id   AF-A0A9Q1AHC1-F1
#
_cell.length_a   1.000
_cell.length_b   1.000
_cell.length_c   1.000
_cell.angle_alpha   90.00
_cell.angle_beta   90.00
_cell.angle_gamma   90.00
#
_symmetry.space_group_name_H-M   'P 1'
#
loop_
_entity.id
_entity.type
_entity.pdbx_description
1 polymer ?
#
loop_
_entity_poly.entity_id
_entity_poly.type
_entity_poly.pdbx_seq_one_letter_code
_entity_poly.pdbx_strand_id
1 'polypeptide(L)'
;MSVCFVEELKSQPSWLLVLFTLGCLSLLKFLFASLKWVYVSFLRPAKNLKKYGSWALVTGPTDGIGKGFAFQLARKGLNLILVGRNPDKLKDVSTAIQSKYSNVQIKNVVVDFSGDIDEGVQKIKETIEGLDVGVLINNVGVSYPYARFFHEVDEELLKNLIRVNVEGTTKVTQAVLPGMLKRKKGAIVNIGSGAAIVIPSDPLYAVYAATKAYIDQFSRCLYVEYKKSGIDVQCQVVCFFILHNSVSFNT
;
A
#
# COMPACT_ATOMS: atom_id res chain seq x y z
N MET A 1 49.96 -14.83 -17.17
CA MET A 1 49.16 -15.46 -16.09
C MET A 1 47.73 -15.81 -16.49
N SER A 2 47.11 -15.14 -17.46
CA SER A 2 45.70 -15.39 -17.85
C SER A 2 45.46 -16.61 -18.74
N VAL A 3 46.50 -17.17 -19.37
CA VAL A 3 46.40 -18.31 -20.30
C VAL A 3 46.22 -19.65 -19.56
N CYS A 4 46.78 -19.76 -18.33
CA CYS A 4 46.77 -20.98 -17.53
C CYS A 4 45.36 -21.43 -17.13
N PHE A 5 44.52 -20.49 -16.68
CA PHE A 5 43.20 -20.82 -16.12
C PHE A 5 42.20 -21.38 -17.16
N VAL A 6 42.27 -20.91 -18.41
CA VAL A 6 41.34 -21.34 -19.46
C VAL A 6 41.70 -22.72 -20.01
N GLU A 7 42.99 -23.03 -20.12
CA GLU A 7 43.43 -24.38 -20.51
C GLU A 7 43.13 -25.40 -19.41
N GLU A 8 43.31 -25.01 -18.15
CA GLU A 8 43.01 -25.85 -16.99
C GLU A 8 41.51 -26.13 -16.85
N LEU A 9 40.65 -25.14 -17.13
CA LEU A 9 39.20 -25.34 -17.25
C LEU A 9 38.82 -26.32 -18.36
N LYS A 10 39.46 -26.25 -19.54
CA LYS A 10 39.19 -27.18 -20.65
C LYS A 10 39.59 -28.63 -20.33
N SER A 11 40.53 -28.83 -19.42
CA SER A 11 40.97 -30.15 -18.97
C SER A 11 40.01 -30.80 -17.96
N GLN A 12 39.07 -30.03 -17.39
CA GLN A 12 38.13 -30.53 -16.39
C GLN A 12 36.99 -31.34 -17.02
N PRO A 13 36.42 -32.30 -16.29
CA PRO A 13 35.29 -33.07 -16.78
C PRO A 13 34.06 -32.17 -17.01
N SER A 14 33.28 -32.48 -18.04
CA SER A 14 32.15 -31.67 -18.50
C SER A 14 31.12 -31.35 -17.41
N TRP A 15 30.89 -32.26 -16.46
CA TRP A 15 29.96 -32.04 -15.34
C TRP A 15 30.43 -30.89 -14.41
N LEU A 16 31.74 -30.73 -14.21
CA LEU A 16 32.29 -29.67 -13.37
C LEU A 16 32.14 -28.31 -14.05
N LEU A 17 32.31 -28.25 -15.38
CA LEU A 17 32.07 -27.05 -16.18
C LEU A 17 30.59 -26.64 -16.15
N VAL A 18 29.67 -27.59 -16.19
CA VAL A 18 28.24 -27.32 -16.02
C VAL A 18 27.94 -26.75 -14.62
N LEU A 19 28.48 -27.33 -13.56
CA LEU A 19 28.31 -26.78 -12.20
C LEU A 19 28.91 -25.38 -12.05
N PHE A 20 30.10 -25.15 -12.61
CA PHE A 20 30.77 -23.84 -12.58
C PHE A 20 29.93 -22.77 -13.30
N THR A 21 29.45 -23.08 -14.51
CA THR A 21 28.59 -22.15 -15.26
C THR A 21 27.27 -21.85 -14.54
N LEU A 22 26.62 -22.86 -13.94
CA LEU A 22 25.44 -22.66 -13.10
C LEU A 22 25.75 -21.79 -11.87
N GLY A 23 26.90 -22.00 -11.23
CA GLY A 23 27.39 -21.18 -10.12
C GLY A 23 27.62 -19.72 -10.52
N CYS A 24 28.29 -19.47 -11.64
CA CYS A 24 28.49 -18.13 -12.18
C CYS A 24 27.17 -17.44 -12.53
N LEU A 25 26.22 -18.16 -13.15
CA LEU A 25 24.88 -17.62 -13.46
C LEU A 25 24.10 -17.28 -12.18
N SER A 26 24.22 -18.09 -11.13
CA SER A 26 23.61 -17.84 -9.83
C SER A 26 24.21 -16.59 -9.16
N LEU A 27 25.54 -16.47 -9.13
CA LEU A 27 26.25 -15.30 -8.59
C LEU A 27 25.90 -14.03 -9.36
N LEU A 28 25.82 -14.11 -10.69
CA LEU A 28 25.44 -12.98 -11.53
C LEU A 28 23.99 -12.54 -11.24
N LYS A 29 23.04 -13.48 -11.13
CA LYS A 29 21.66 -13.19 -10.73
C LYS A 29 21.59 -12.52 -9.36
N PHE A 30 22.36 -13.02 -8.39
CA PHE A 30 22.45 -12.44 -7.06
C PHE A 30 22.99 -11.01 -7.11
N LEU A 31 24.10 -10.79 -7.82
CA LEU A 31 24.68 -9.45 -8.01
C LEU A 31 23.69 -8.47 -8.63
N PHE A 32 23.00 -8.86 -9.71
CA PHE A 32 21.96 -8.04 -10.32
C PHE A 32 20.81 -7.74 -9.36
N ALA A 33 20.37 -8.73 -8.57
CA ALA A 33 19.34 -8.55 -7.57
C ALA A 33 19.79 -7.57 -6.46
N SER A 34 21.02 -7.70 -5.98
CA SER A 34 21.61 -6.81 -4.98
C SER A 34 21.75 -5.38 -5.51
N LEU A 35 22.28 -5.19 -6.72
CA LEU A 35 22.40 -3.88 -7.36
C LEU A 35 21.03 -3.24 -7.59
N LYS A 36 20.06 -4.03 -8.06
CA LYS A 36 18.67 -3.57 -8.21
C LYS A 36 18.06 -3.18 -6.87
N TRP A 37 18.31 -3.95 -5.81
CA TRP A 37 17.84 -3.64 -4.46
C TRP A 37 18.46 -2.33 -3.96
N VAL A 38 19.78 -2.14 -4.09
CA VAL A 38 20.46 -0.88 -3.74
C VAL A 38 19.86 0.29 -4.52
N TYR A 39 19.66 0.14 -5.84
CA TYR A 39 19.05 1.18 -6.65
C TYR A 39 17.62 1.52 -6.20
N VAL A 40 16.77 0.51 -5.99
CA VAL A 40 15.37 0.71 -5.60
C VAL A 40 15.25 1.31 -4.19
N SER A 41 16.14 0.92 -3.28
CA SER A 41 16.11 1.35 -1.87
C SER A 41 16.70 2.74 -1.66
N PHE A 42 17.74 3.13 -2.41
CA PHE A 42 18.50 4.36 -2.12
C PHE A 42 18.58 5.38 -3.26
N LEU A 43 18.46 4.96 -4.53
CA LEU A 43 18.75 5.83 -5.69
C LEU A 43 17.53 6.12 -6.57
N ARG A 44 16.43 5.39 -6.39
CA ARG A 44 15.26 5.50 -7.25
C ARG A 44 14.54 6.83 -7.00
N PRO A 45 14.38 7.69 -8.03
CA PRO A 45 13.70 8.96 -7.85
C PRO A 45 12.21 8.75 -7.54
N ALA A 46 11.67 9.64 -6.70
CA ALA A 46 10.26 9.61 -6.37
C ALA A 46 9.38 9.85 -7.61
N LYS A 47 8.34 9.03 -7.79
CA LYS A 47 7.36 9.26 -8.86
C LYS A 47 6.63 10.59 -8.63
N ASN A 48 6.41 11.35 -9.70
CA ASN A 48 5.53 12.51 -9.68
C ASN A 48 4.07 12.03 -9.61
N LEU A 49 3.45 12.14 -8.43
CA LEU A 49 2.07 11.67 -8.21
C LEU A 49 1.01 12.59 -8.82
N LYS A 50 1.32 13.87 -9.05
CA LYS A 50 0.39 14.82 -9.69
C LYS A 50 0.00 14.41 -11.11
N LYS A 51 0.82 13.57 -11.77
CA LYS A 51 0.49 13.03 -13.09
C LYS A 51 -0.79 12.19 -13.09
N TYR A 52 -1.17 11.61 -11.95
CA TYR A 52 -2.40 10.83 -11.82
C TYR A 52 -3.62 11.71 -11.54
N GLY A 53 -3.45 12.87 -10.90
CA GLY A 53 -4.52 13.82 -10.61
C GLY A 53 -4.13 14.85 -9.56
N SER A 54 -4.98 15.86 -9.36
CA SER A 54 -4.75 16.92 -8.38
C SER A 54 -5.21 16.57 -6.97
N TRP A 55 -6.10 15.58 -6.82
CA TRP A 55 -6.63 15.13 -5.53
C TRP A 55 -6.17 13.71 -5.18
N ALA A 56 -5.94 13.50 -3.88
CA ALA A 56 -5.70 12.19 -3.29
C ALA A 56 -6.72 11.91 -2.18
N LEU A 57 -7.30 10.71 -2.18
CA LEU A 57 -8.15 10.22 -1.11
C LEU A 57 -7.33 9.32 -0.18
N VAL A 58 -7.41 9.55 1.13
CA VAL A 58 -6.72 8.76 2.15
C VAL A 58 -7.72 8.28 3.20
N THR A 59 -7.87 6.96 3.35
CA THR A 59 -8.69 6.37 4.42
C THR A 59 -7.84 6.12 5.68
N GLY A 60 -8.40 6.43 6.86
CA GLY A 60 -7.67 6.38 8.13
C GLY A 60 -6.46 7.34 8.24
N PRO A 61 -6.58 8.64 7.90
CA PRO A 61 -5.43 9.56 7.86
C PRO A 61 -5.06 10.16 9.23
N THR A 62 -5.74 9.79 10.30
CA THR A 62 -5.63 10.48 11.60
C THR A 62 -4.39 10.09 12.40
N ASP A 63 -3.77 8.94 12.08
CA ASP A 63 -2.62 8.44 12.82
C ASP A 63 -1.71 7.56 11.94
N GLY A 64 -0.51 7.27 12.44
CA GLY A 64 0.44 6.31 11.89
C GLY A 64 0.74 6.51 10.40
N ILE A 65 0.62 5.41 9.65
CA ILE A 65 0.97 5.35 8.22
C ILE A 65 0.06 6.26 7.39
N GLY A 66 -1.25 6.27 7.66
CA GLY A 66 -2.22 7.11 6.96
C GLY A 66 -1.92 8.61 7.14
N LYS A 67 -1.58 9.03 8.36
CA LYS A 67 -1.14 10.41 8.64
C LYS A 67 0.15 10.73 7.87
N GLY A 68 1.13 9.82 7.88
CA GLY A 68 2.35 9.96 7.09
C GLY A 68 2.07 10.17 5.59
N PHE A 69 1.20 9.36 5.00
CA PHE A 69 0.77 9.53 3.60
C PHE A 69 0.10 10.88 3.37
N ALA A 70 -0.84 11.30 4.23
CA ALA A 70 -1.53 12.58 4.08
C ALA A 70 -0.54 13.76 4.05
N PHE A 71 0.40 13.82 5.00
CA PHE A 71 1.43 14.86 5.03
C PHE A 71 2.36 14.81 3.81
N GLN A 72 2.77 13.63 3.35
CA GLN A 72 3.66 13.49 2.20
C GLN A 72 2.97 13.85 0.88
N LEU A 73 1.69 13.52 0.73
CA LEU A 73 0.88 13.90 -0.43
C LEU A 73 0.65 15.41 -0.48
N ALA A 74 0.34 16.03 0.66
CA ALA A 74 0.24 17.49 0.77
C ALA A 74 1.57 18.19 0.48
N ARG A 75 2.71 17.66 0.99
CA ARG A 75 4.05 18.16 0.67
C ARG A 75 4.34 18.14 -0.82
N LYS A 76 3.83 17.13 -1.52
CA LYS A 76 3.91 17.01 -2.99
C LYS A 76 2.87 17.86 -3.71
N GLY A 77 2.06 18.63 -2.99
CA GLY A 77 1.09 19.59 -3.50
C GLY A 77 -0.17 18.97 -4.10
N LEU A 78 -0.60 17.80 -3.62
CA LEU A 78 -1.93 17.25 -3.91
C LEU A 78 -2.93 17.76 -2.89
N ASN A 79 -4.15 18.05 -3.35
CA ASN A 79 -5.32 18.27 -2.51
C ASN A 79 -5.77 16.94 -1.88
N LEU A 80 -6.38 16.99 -0.70
CA LEU A 80 -6.67 15.80 0.08
C LEU A 80 -8.17 15.63 0.38
N ILE A 81 -8.66 14.43 0.20
CA ILE A 81 -9.91 13.96 0.79
C ILE A 81 -9.53 13.00 1.93
N LEU A 82 -9.79 13.42 3.17
CA LEU A 82 -9.45 12.68 4.37
C LEU A 82 -10.68 11.97 4.91
N VAL A 83 -10.66 10.64 4.89
CA VAL A 83 -11.79 9.81 5.30
C VAL A 83 -11.48 9.10 6.60
N GLY A 84 -12.26 9.38 7.65
CA GLY A 84 -12.06 8.76 8.97
C GLY A 84 -13.29 8.84 9.85
N ARG A 85 -13.26 8.12 10.97
CA ARG A 85 -14.43 8.01 11.87
C ARG A 85 -14.55 9.11 12.92
N ASN A 86 -13.44 9.75 13.31
CA ASN A 86 -13.42 10.77 14.36
C ASN A 86 -13.28 12.18 13.72
N PRO A 87 -14.31 13.04 13.82
CA PRO A 87 -14.31 14.36 13.18
C PRO A 87 -13.26 15.30 13.75
N ASP A 88 -13.02 15.27 15.07
CA ASP A 88 -12.06 16.14 15.74
C ASP A 88 -10.63 15.80 15.29
N LYS A 89 -10.28 14.52 15.28
CA LYS A 89 -8.96 14.07 14.79
C LYS A 89 -8.76 14.39 13.31
N LEU A 90 -9.80 14.31 12.48
CA LEU A 90 -9.72 14.73 11.07
C LEU A 90 -9.45 16.23 10.95
N LYS A 91 -10.14 17.04 11.77
CA LYS A 91 -9.95 18.49 11.82
C LYS A 91 -8.54 18.85 12.29
N ASP A 92 -8.02 18.18 13.30
CA ASP A 92 -6.65 18.38 13.79
C ASP A 92 -5.61 18.09 12.70
N VAL A 93 -5.71 16.94 12.03
CA VAL A 93 -4.80 16.58 10.93
C VAL A 93 -4.94 17.57 9.77
N SER A 94 -6.16 17.97 9.41
CA SER A 94 -6.39 18.95 8.35
C SER A 94 -5.73 20.28 8.66
N THR A 95 -5.92 20.78 9.89
CA THR A 95 -5.36 22.05 10.37
C THR A 95 -3.84 21.99 10.37
N ALA A 96 -3.26 20.88 10.84
CA ALA A 96 -1.82 20.68 10.86
C ALA A 96 -1.19 20.54 9.47
N ILE A 97 -1.93 20.04 8.47
CA ILE A 97 -1.49 20.00 7.07
C ILE A 97 -1.61 21.40 6.45
N GLN A 98 -2.74 22.08 6.63
CA GLN A 98 -2.97 23.42 6.07
C GLN A 98 -2.00 24.46 6.61
N SER A 99 -1.61 24.36 7.89
CA SER A 99 -0.61 25.27 8.47
C SER A 99 0.79 25.12 7.86
N LYS A 100 1.14 23.93 7.36
CA LYS A 100 2.42 23.67 6.67
C LYS A 100 2.33 23.89 5.16
N TYR A 101 1.16 23.70 4.56
CA TYR A 101 0.94 23.71 3.12
C TYR A 101 -0.33 24.49 2.77
N SER A 102 -0.26 25.82 2.82
CA SER A 102 -1.41 26.73 2.64
C SER A 102 -2.15 26.59 1.30
N ASN A 103 -1.47 26.11 0.25
CA ASN A 103 -2.04 25.96 -1.08
C ASN A 103 -2.81 24.64 -1.29
N VAL A 104 -2.86 23.77 -0.28
CA VAL A 104 -3.52 22.45 -0.34
C VAL A 104 -4.95 22.56 0.15
N GLN A 105 -5.91 22.19 -0.69
CA GLN A 105 -7.31 22.06 -0.30
C GLN A 105 -7.54 20.73 0.40
N ILE A 106 -8.34 20.74 1.47
CA ILE A 106 -8.67 19.53 2.24
C ILE A 106 -10.19 19.42 2.37
N LYS A 107 -10.73 18.23 2.11
CA LYS A 107 -12.13 17.85 2.36
C LYS A 107 -12.14 16.70 3.37
N ASN A 108 -12.85 16.86 4.48
CA ASN A 108 -13.02 15.81 5.47
C ASN A 108 -14.34 15.07 5.23
N VAL A 109 -14.30 13.74 5.28
CA VAL A 109 -15.49 12.89 5.19
C VAL A 109 -15.52 11.97 6.39
N VAL A 110 -16.57 12.10 7.20
CA VAL A 110 -16.74 11.26 8.38
C VAL A 110 -17.41 9.95 7.98
N VAL A 111 -16.66 8.86 8.08
CA VAL A 111 -17.14 7.51 7.76
C VAL A 111 -16.62 6.54 8.81
N ASP A 112 -17.54 5.79 9.41
CA ASP A 112 -17.18 4.62 10.21
C ASP A 112 -17.41 3.33 9.42
N PHE A 113 -16.32 2.68 9.05
CA PHE A 113 -16.37 1.44 8.24
C PHE A 113 -16.86 0.22 9.01
N SER A 114 -16.95 0.27 10.35
CA SER A 114 -17.64 -0.75 11.15
C SER A 114 -19.17 -0.59 11.16
N GLY A 115 -19.66 0.63 10.96
CA GLY A 115 -21.09 0.97 10.90
C GLY A 115 -21.70 0.75 9.52
N ASP A 116 -22.62 1.62 9.10
CA ASP A 116 -23.22 1.58 7.76
C ASP A 116 -22.19 2.00 6.68
N ILE A 117 -21.66 1.00 6.00
CA ILE A 117 -20.61 1.19 5.00
C ILE A 117 -21.15 1.78 3.70
N ASP A 118 -22.41 1.49 3.38
CA ASP A 118 -23.02 1.94 2.13
C ASP A 118 -23.35 3.44 2.21
N GLU A 119 -23.87 3.89 3.36
CA GLU A 119 -24.04 5.33 3.64
C GLU A 119 -22.69 6.05 3.60
N GLY A 120 -21.66 5.48 4.23
CA GLY A 120 -20.31 6.05 4.24
C GLY A 120 -19.71 6.17 2.84
N VAL A 121 -19.83 5.12 2.02
CA VAL A 121 -19.34 5.10 0.64
C VAL A 121 -20.13 6.05 -0.25
N GLN A 122 -21.42 6.23 0.01
CA GLN A 122 -22.24 7.21 -0.69
C GLN A 122 -21.75 8.65 -0.44
N LYS A 123 -21.48 9.02 0.82
CA LYS A 123 -20.86 10.32 1.17
C LYS A 123 -19.50 10.53 0.48
N ILE A 124 -18.70 9.46 0.35
CA ILE A 124 -17.44 9.52 -0.39
C ILE A 124 -17.71 9.81 -1.87
N LYS A 125 -18.66 9.12 -2.52
CA LYS A 125 -19.01 9.33 -3.94
C LYS A 125 -19.43 10.78 -4.20
N GLU A 126 -20.29 11.33 -3.36
CA GLU A 126 -20.73 12.72 -3.43
C GLU A 126 -19.56 13.69 -3.26
N THR A 127 -18.65 13.41 -2.33
CA THR A 127 -17.47 14.28 -2.10
C THR A 127 -16.49 14.27 -3.27
N ILE A 128 -16.30 13.13 -3.93
CA ILE A 128 -15.35 12.99 -5.04
C ILE A 128 -15.94 13.43 -6.39
N GLU A 129 -17.23 13.68 -6.45
CA GLU A 129 -17.89 14.10 -7.69
C GLU A 129 -17.29 15.42 -8.22
N GLY A 130 -17.00 15.44 -9.52
CA GLY A 130 -16.34 16.58 -10.17
C GLY A 130 -14.85 16.78 -9.83
N LEU A 131 -14.26 15.98 -8.93
CA LEU A 131 -12.85 16.11 -8.54
C LEU A 131 -11.92 15.21 -9.39
N ASP A 132 -10.72 15.71 -9.69
CA ASP A 132 -9.63 14.93 -10.34
C ASP A 132 -8.89 14.06 -9.31
N VAL A 133 -9.61 13.10 -8.71
CA VAL A 133 -9.05 12.12 -7.77
C VAL A 133 -8.15 11.15 -8.51
N GLY A 134 -6.85 11.37 -8.41
CA GLY A 134 -5.82 10.59 -9.09
C GLY A 134 -5.15 9.55 -8.21
N VAL A 135 -5.22 9.71 -6.89
CA VAL A 135 -4.54 8.81 -5.95
C VAL A 135 -5.55 8.34 -4.89
N LEU A 136 -5.59 7.03 -4.63
CA LEU A 136 -6.32 6.43 -3.53
C LEU A 136 -5.34 5.68 -2.63
N ILE A 137 -5.36 6.01 -1.33
CA ILE A 137 -4.64 5.27 -0.29
C ILE A 137 -5.69 4.58 0.60
N ASN A 138 -5.88 3.28 0.39
CA ASN A 138 -6.69 2.44 1.28
C ASN A 138 -5.81 2.00 2.46
N ASN A 139 -5.84 2.79 3.52
CA ASN A 139 -5.05 2.56 4.73
C ASN A 139 -5.92 2.17 5.95
N VAL A 140 -7.22 2.47 5.95
CA VAL A 140 -8.09 2.06 7.05
C VAL A 140 -8.02 0.54 7.27
N GLY A 141 -7.93 0.15 8.53
CA GLY A 141 -7.91 -1.25 8.92
C GLY A 141 -7.88 -1.41 10.43
N VAL A 142 -8.33 -2.58 10.89
CA VAL A 142 -8.28 -2.99 12.29
C VAL A 142 -7.55 -4.33 12.41
N SER A 143 -6.97 -4.55 13.58
CA SER A 143 -6.32 -5.80 13.97
C SER A 143 -6.88 -6.24 15.32
N TYR A 144 -6.43 -7.39 15.81
CA TYR A 144 -6.74 -7.89 17.12
C TYR A 144 -6.12 -6.98 18.18
N PRO A 145 -6.78 -6.78 19.34
CA PRO A 145 -6.19 -6.02 20.44
C PRO A 145 -5.00 -6.75 21.08
N TYR A 146 -5.02 -8.08 21.06
CA TYR A 146 -3.97 -8.98 21.51
C TYR A 146 -4.17 -10.36 20.86
N ALA A 147 -3.14 -11.21 20.93
CA ALA A 147 -3.17 -12.56 20.37
C ALA A 147 -4.25 -13.43 21.06
N ARG A 148 -5.11 -14.08 20.28
CA ARG A 148 -6.21 -14.95 20.77
C ARG A 148 -6.34 -16.19 19.92
N PHE A 149 -6.67 -17.34 20.52
CA PHE A 149 -7.08 -18.49 19.73
C PHE A 149 -8.38 -18.20 19.00
N PHE A 150 -8.57 -18.78 17.81
CA PHE A 150 -9.73 -18.46 16.97
C PHE A 150 -11.08 -18.67 17.69
N HIS A 151 -11.21 -19.74 18.47
CA HIS A 151 -12.43 -20.05 19.22
C HIS A 151 -12.71 -19.09 20.38
N GLU A 152 -11.74 -18.25 20.77
CA GLU A 152 -11.90 -17.26 21.82
C GLU A 152 -12.33 -15.92 21.26
N VAL A 153 -12.26 -15.68 19.94
CA VAL A 153 -12.47 -14.35 19.34
C VAL A 153 -13.95 -14.00 19.32
N ASP A 154 -14.28 -12.80 19.80
CA ASP A 154 -15.67 -12.33 19.84
C ASP A 154 -16.24 -12.18 18.42
N GLU A 155 -17.50 -12.58 18.22
CA GLU A 155 -18.16 -12.52 16.91
C GLU A 155 -18.19 -11.08 16.34
N GLU A 156 -18.36 -10.08 17.21
CA GLU A 156 -18.32 -8.67 16.83
C GLU A 156 -16.94 -8.26 16.28
N LEU A 157 -15.86 -8.71 16.92
CA LEU A 157 -14.49 -8.43 16.45
C LEU A 157 -14.25 -9.11 15.09
N LEU A 158 -14.72 -10.35 14.90
CA LEU A 158 -14.62 -11.06 13.63
C LEU A 158 -15.35 -10.31 12.50
N LYS A 159 -16.59 -9.87 12.75
CA LYS A 159 -17.37 -9.06 11.80
C LYS A 159 -16.66 -7.76 11.48
N ASN A 160 -16.16 -7.04 12.49
CA ASN A 160 -15.45 -5.78 12.32
C ASN A 160 -14.16 -5.93 11.51
N LEU A 161 -13.37 -6.99 11.75
CA LEU A 161 -12.16 -7.29 10.97
C LEU A 161 -12.46 -7.43 9.48
N ILE A 162 -13.48 -8.22 9.14
CA ILE A 162 -13.86 -8.46 7.75
C ILE A 162 -14.46 -7.19 7.13
N ARG A 163 -15.43 -6.57 7.80
CA ARG A 163 -16.14 -5.39 7.29
C ARG A 163 -15.18 -4.22 7.03
N VAL A 164 -14.32 -3.89 7.99
CA VAL A 164 -13.40 -2.75 7.82
C VAL A 164 -12.29 -3.07 6.81
N ASN A 165 -11.61 -4.22 6.94
CA ASN A 165 -10.42 -4.48 6.13
C ASN A 165 -10.78 -4.89 4.69
N VAL A 166 -11.78 -5.75 4.53
CA VAL A 166 -12.18 -6.32 3.23
C VAL A 166 -13.23 -5.44 2.59
N GLU A 167 -14.41 -5.33 3.21
CA GLU A 167 -15.54 -4.65 2.58
C GLU A 167 -15.25 -3.15 2.36
N GLY A 168 -14.67 -2.48 3.36
CA GLY A 168 -14.28 -1.06 3.26
C GLY A 168 -13.31 -0.79 2.12
N THR A 169 -12.22 -1.55 2.04
CA THR A 169 -11.23 -1.41 0.95
C THR A 169 -11.89 -1.63 -0.41
N THR A 170 -12.73 -2.66 -0.54
CA THR A 170 -13.37 -3.02 -1.80
C THR A 170 -14.36 -1.96 -2.25
N LYS A 171 -15.25 -1.50 -1.34
CA LYS A 171 -16.29 -0.51 -1.66
C LYS A 171 -15.71 0.87 -1.95
N VAL A 172 -14.70 1.33 -1.20
CA VAL A 172 -14.02 2.61 -1.48
C VAL A 172 -13.31 2.55 -2.82
N THR A 173 -12.63 1.44 -3.13
CA THR A 173 -12.00 1.24 -4.44
C THR A 173 -13.04 1.28 -5.56
N GLN A 174 -14.17 0.58 -5.40
CA GLN A 174 -15.27 0.58 -6.35
C GLN A 174 -15.87 1.99 -6.57
N ALA A 175 -15.92 2.83 -5.53
CA ALA A 175 -16.40 4.19 -5.64
C ALA A 175 -15.47 5.11 -6.44
N VAL A 176 -14.15 4.99 -6.25
CA VAL A 176 -13.15 5.89 -6.85
C VAL A 176 -12.76 5.48 -8.28
N LEU A 177 -12.69 4.16 -8.53
CA LEU A 177 -12.14 3.59 -9.77
C LEU A 177 -12.84 4.08 -11.06
N PRO A 178 -14.18 4.21 -11.15
CA PRO A 178 -14.84 4.69 -12.37
C PRO A 178 -14.36 6.07 -12.82
N GLY A 179 -14.10 6.98 -11.89
CA GLY A 179 -13.55 8.30 -12.20
C GLY A 179 -12.14 8.22 -12.78
N MET A 180 -11.27 7.39 -12.18
CA MET A 180 -9.91 7.18 -12.68
C MET A 180 -9.92 6.57 -14.09
N LEU A 181 -10.81 5.62 -14.36
CA LEU A 181 -10.96 4.98 -15.68
C LEU A 181 -11.39 5.97 -16.76
N LYS A 182 -12.37 6.85 -16.47
CA LYS A 182 -12.78 7.92 -17.39
C LYS A 182 -11.61 8.81 -17.78
N ARG A 183 -10.70 9.08 -16.86
CA ARG A 183 -9.51 9.92 -17.07
C ARG A 183 -8.29 9.15 -17.60
N LYS A 184 -8.35 7.81 -17.65
CA LYS A 184 -7.24 6.89 -18.00
C LYS A 184 -5.95 7.14 -17.21
N LYS A 185 -6.10 7.60 -15.97
CA LYS A 185 -5.00 7.87 -15.04
C LYS A 185 -5.47 7.63 -13.62
N GLY A 186 -4.73 6.85 -12.86
CA GLY A 186 -4.99 6.64 -11.45
C GLY A 186 -3.90 5.82 -10.77
N ALA A 187 -3.74 6.02 -9.47
CA ALA A 187 -2.89 5.20 -8.62
C ALA A 187 -3.67 4.76 -7.39
N ILE A 188 -3.71 3.46 -7.14
CA ILE A 188 -4.34 2.88 -5.95
C ILE A 188 -3.27 2.17 -5.14
N VAL A 189 -3.14 2.54 -3.87
CA VAL A 189 -2.24 1.90 -2.91
C VAL A 189 -3.08 1.31 -1.79
N ASN A 190 -3.04 -0.01 -1.67
CA ASN A 190 -3.69 -0.72 -0.58
C ASN A 190 -2.64 -1.09 0.47
N ILE A 191 -2.91 -0.82 1.75
CA ILE A 191 -1.98 -1.17 2.83
C ILE A 191 -2.19 -2.62 3.24
N GLY A 192 -1.26 -3.46 2.81
CA GLY A 192 -1.15 -4.87 3.19
C GLY A 192 -0.47 -5.05 4.54
N SER A 193 -0.03 -6.28 4.81
CA SER A 193 0.71 -6.62 6.03
C SER A 193 1.67 -7.77 5.78
N GLY A 194 2.84 -7.73 6.41
CA GLY A 194 3.79 -8.84 6.42
C GLY A 194 3.18 -10.12 7.00
N ALA A 195 2.19 -9.97 7.90
CA ALA A 195 1.41 -11.06 8.49
C ALA A 195 0.75 -12.00 7.45
N ALA A 196 0.44 -11.48 6.26
CA ALA A 196 -0.23 -12.26 5.22
C ALA A 196 0.66 -12.64 4.04
N ILE A 197 1.76 -11.90 3.83
CA ILE A 197 2.53 -11.96 2.58
C ILE A 197 3.94 -12.50 2.82
N VAL A 198 4.51 -12.26 4.00
CA VAL A 198 5.90 -12.61 4.32
C VAL A 198 5.97 -13.84 5.21
N ILE A 199 5.08 -13.94 6.19
CA ILE A 199 5.00 -15.14 7.04
C ILE A 199 3.98 -16.12 6.46
N PRO A 200 4.30 -17.43 6.37
CA PRO A 200 3.37 -18.43 5.83
C PRO A 200 2.11 -18.61 6.67
N SER A 201 2.19 -18.34 7.97
CA SER A 201 1.10 -18.43 8.92
C SER A 201 1.32 -17.42 10.04
N ASP A 202 0.25 -16.77 10.49
CA ASP A 202 0.22 -15.86 11.64
C ASP A 202 -0.73 -16.40 12.71
N PRO A 203 -0.28 -17.38 13.52
CA PRO A 203 -1.11 -17.96 14.57
C PRO A 203 -1.65 -16.88 15.51
N LEU A 204 -2.86 -17.07 16.04
CA LEU A 204 -3.55 -16.16 16.96
C LEU A 204 -4.05 -14.83 16.33
N TYR A 205 -3.78 -14.61 15.04
CA TYR A 205 -4.26 -13.47 14.24
C TYR A 205 -4.95 -13.94 12.94
N ALA A 206 -5.48 -15.16 12.93
CA ALA A 206 -5.91 -15.89 11.74
C ALA A 206 -6.81 -15.07 10.79
N VAL A 207 -7.84 -14.39 11.31
CA VAL A 207 -8.75 -13.61 10.45
C VAL A 207 -8.10 -12.33 9.96
N TYR A 208 -7.25 -11.68 10.77
CA TYR A 208 -6.51 -10.50 10.33
C TYR A 208 -5.59 -10.85 9.16
N ALA A 209 -4.79 -11.90 9.29
CA ALA A 209 -3.92 -12.40 8.23
C ALA A 209 -4.73 -12.75 6.96
N ALA A 210 -5.86 -13.44 7.10
CA ALA A 210 -6.76 -13.73 5.97
C ALA A 210 -7.28 -12.47 5.27
N THR A 211 -7.71 -11.44 6.02
CA THR A 211 -8.17 -10.17 5.43
C THR A 211 -7.06 -9.43 4.69
N LYS A 212 -5.80 -9.52 5.16
CA LYS A 212 -4.65 -8.90 4.50
C LYS A 212 -4.19 -9.71 3.28
N ALA A 213 -4.36 -11.04 3.28
CA ALA A 213 -4.17 -11.88 2.10
C ALA A 213 -5.21 -11.56 1.01
N TYR A 214 -6.46 -11.30 1.40
CA TYR A 214 -7.48 -10.79 0.47
C TYR A 214 -7.03 -9.49 -0.18
N ILE A 215 -6.58 -8.49 0.60
CA ILE A 215 -6.15 -7.19 0.07
C ILE A 215 -5.00 -7.35 -0.93
N ASP A 216 -4.05 -8.23 -0.63
CA ASP A 216 -2.91 -8.52 -1.50
C ASP A 216 -3.34 -9.15 -2.83
N GLN A 217 -4.16 -10.20 -2.79
CA GLN A 217 -4.69 -10.84 -4.00
C GLN A 217 -5.59 -9.89 -4.79
N PHE A 218 -6.47 -9.14 -4.12
CA PHE A 218 -7.32 -8.12 -4.72
C PHE A 218 -6.50 -7.09 -5.48
N SER A 219 -5.42 -6.59 -4.87
CA SER A 219 -4.51 -5.63 -5.51
C SER A 219 -3.85 -6.18 -6.77
N ARG A 220 -3.42 -7.46 -6.76
CA ARG A 220 -2.85 -8.12 -7.95
C ARG A 220 -3.88 -8.25 -9.07
N CYS A 221 -5.09 -8.68 -8.75
CA CYS A 221 -6.16 -8.81 -9.75
C CYS A 221 -6.45 -7.45 -10.41
N LEU A 222 -6.68 -6.41 -9.61
CA LEU A 222 -6.93 -5.06 -10.12
C LEU A 222 -5.76 -4.52 -10.94
N TYR A 223 -4.51 -4.77 -10.53
CA TYR A 223 -3.35 -4.36 -11.31
C TYR A 223 -3.39 -4.96 -12.71
N VAL A 224 -3.63 -6.27 -12.84
CA VAL A 224 -3.69 -6.94 -14.15
C VAL A 224 -4.88 -6.43 -14.98
N GLU A 225 -6.05 -6.29 -14.37
CA GLU A 225 -7.27 -5.81 -15.03
C GLU A 225 -7.11 -4.40 -15.62
N TYR A 226 -6.53 -3.48 -14.86
CA TYR A 226 -6.56 -2.04 -15.20
C TYR A 226 -5.21 -1.46 -15.64
N LYS A 227 -4.13 -2.25 -15.71
CA LYS A 227 -2.81 -1.79 -16.17
C LYS A 227 -2.85 -1.11 -17.54
N LYS A 228 -3.63 -1.67 -18.49
CA LYS A 228 -3.79 -1.10 -19.84
C LYS A 228 -4.68 0.14 -19.88
N SER A 229 -5.44 0.39 -18.81
CA SER A 229 -6.33 1.54 -18.64
C SER A 229 -5.64 2.74 -17.97
N GLY A 230 -4.32 2.67 -17.75
CA GLY A 230 -3.55 3.73 -17.10
C GLY A 230 -3.71 3.78 -15.58
N ILE A 231 -4.20 2.70 -14.97
CA ILE A 231 -4.37 2.59 -13.52
C ILE A 231 -3.25 1.72 -12.96
N ASP A 232 -2.44 2.30 -12.07
CA ASP A 232 -1.42 1.58 -11.34
C ASP A 232 -1.97 1.17 -9.97
N VAL A 233 -2.07 -0.13 -9.72
CA VAL A 233 -2.49 -0.67 -8.41
C VAL A 233 -1.31 -1.36 -7.73
N GLN A 234 -1.08 -1.06 -6.46
CA GLN A 234 -0.01 -1.65 -5.66
C GLN A 234 -0.52 -2.01 -4.25
N CYS A 235 -0.06 -3.14 -3.72
CA CYS A 235 -0.18 -3.49 -2.32
C CYS A 235 1.13 -3.14 -1.61
N GLN A 236 1.08 -2.24 -0.63
CA GLN A 236 2.25 -1.91 0.18
C GLN A 236 2.30 -2.84 1.39
N VAL A 237 3.29 -3.73 1.40
CA VAL A 237 3.50 -4.68 2.50
C VAL A 237 4.25 -3.98 3.62
N VAL A 238 3.65 -3.96 4.81
CA VAL A 238 4.27 -3.40 6.01
C VAL A 238 4.61 -4.54 6.95
N CYS A 239 5.91 -4.79 7.20
CA CYS A 239 6.37 -5.87 8.08
C CYS A 239 6.53 -5.43 9.53
N PHE A 240 7.18 -4.29 9.76
CA PHE A 240 7.38 -3.70 11.09
C PHE A 240 7.09 -2.20 11.00
N PHE A 241 6.37 -1.67 11.97
CA PHE A 241 6.23 -0.24 12.16
C PHE A 241 6.36 0.08 13.64
N ILE A 242 7.10 1.13 13.95
CA ILE A 242 7.15 1.70 15.29
C ILE A 242 5.95 2.63 15.39
N LEU A 243 5.04 2.37 16.34
CA LEU A 243 4.02 3.34 16.73
C LEU A 243 4.68 4.48 17.50
N HIS A 244 5.43 5.33 16.81
CA HIS A 244 5.89 6.60 17.34
C HIS A 244 5.50 7.72 16.38
N ASN A 245 5.13 8.87 16.95
CA ASN A 245 4.43 10.01 16.34
C ASN A 245 5.18 10.73 15.18
N SER A 246 6.21 10.13 14.60
CA SER A 246 7.12 10.80 13.67
C SER A 246 7.76 9.83 12.69
N VAL A 247 6.97 9.23 11.78
CA VAL A 247 7.57 8.58 10.59
C VAL A 247 7.87 9.67 9.56
N SER A 248 9.07 10.25 9.64
CA SER A 248 9.66 10.94 8.49
C SER A 248 10.09 9.86 7.50
N PHE A 249 9.38 9.76 6.37
CA PHE A 249 9.93 9.09 5.19
C PHE A 249 11.10 9.93 4.71
N ASN A 250 12.31 9.58 5.16
CA ASN A 250 13.53 10.13 4.61
C ASN A 250 13.68 9.67 3.16
N THR A 251 14.16 10.64 2.37
CA THR A 251 14.32 10.69 0.93
C THR A 251 15.04 9.50 0.32
#